data_AF-A0A8T2GN39-F1
#
_entry.id   AF-A0A8T2GN39-F1
#
_cell.length_a   1.000
_cell.length_b   1.000
_cell.length_c   1.000
_cell.angle_alpha   90.00
_cell.angle_beta   90.00
_cell.angle_gamma   90.00
#
_symmetry.space_group_name_H-M   'P 1'
#
loop_
_entity.id
_entity.type
_entity.pdbx_description
1 polymer ?
#
loop_
_entity_poly.entity_id
_entity_poly.type
_entity_poly.pdbx_seq_one_letter_code
_entity_poly.pdbx_strand_id
1 'polypeptide(L)'
;MTDLETRKMVNVDEKREEDEEVIEVEGMGANRSARMLERLHVVHQYVASWVYSHGIPFNAIANDDLKRMLEAAGQFGPGVTPPSQYQLREPLLKEVVVRMKGLMEEQED
;
A
#
# COMPACT_ATOMS: atom_id res chain seq x y z
N MET A 1 15.38 34.25 12.56
CA MET A 1 16.02 33.09 11.90
C MET A 1 14.90 32.10 11.61
N THR A 2 13.98 32.44 10.70
CA THR A 2 13.95 32.16 9.24
C THR A 2 13.95 30.66 8.92
N ASP A 3 12.77 30.20 8.51
CA ASP A 3 12.28 29.02 7.76
C ASP A 3 13.25 28.28 6.81
N LEU A 4 14.47 28.78 6.65
CA LEU A 4 15.51 28.24 5.77
C LEU A 4 16.33 27.11 6.42
N GLU A 5 16.38 27.01 7.76
CA GLU A 5 17.09 25.89 8.42
C GLU A 5 16.29 24.59 8.40
N THR A 6 14.97 24.63 8.45
CA THR A 6 14.12 23.43 8.34
C THR A 6 14.18 22.82 6.93
N ARG A 7 14.55 23.60 5.92
CA ARG A 7 14.78 23.14 4.54
C ARG A 7 16.08 22.35 4.36
N LYS A 8 16.96 22.30 5.37
CA LYS A 8 18.19 21.49 5.30
C LYS A 8 18.04 20.08 5.88
N MET A 9 16.87 19.73 6.45
CA MET A 9 16.65 18.40 7.05
C MET A 9 15.80 17.46 6.20
N VAL A 10 15.60 17.75 4.92
CA VAL A 10 14.98 16.82 3.96
C VAL A 10 15.93 16.63 2.78
N ASN A 11 17.14 16.15 3.07
CA ASN A 11 17.97 15.50 2.05
C ASN A 11 17.32 14.15 1.74
N VAL A 12 16.39 14.18 0.78
CA VAL A 12 15.85 12.99 0.12
C VAL A 12 16.83 12.64 -0.99
N ASP A 13 17.93 11.99 -0.64
CA ASP A 13 18.70 11.19 -1.59
C ASP A 13 19.65 10.29 -0.80
N GLU A 14 19.27 9.03 -0.60
CA GLU A 14 20.15 7.91 -0.97
C GLU A 14 19.41 6.57 -0.94
N LYS A 15 19.10 6.09 -2.16
CA LYS A 15 19.09 4.69 -2.62
C LYS A 15 18.12 3.69 -1.97
N ARG A 16 17.10 3.35 -2.76
CA ARG A 16 16.79 1.95 -3.08
C ARG A 16 16.28 1.86 -4.53
N GLU A 17 17.20 2.05 -5.47
CA GLU A 17 17.05 1.54 -6.84
C GLU A 17 17.45 0.06 -6.80
N GLU A 18 16.47 -0.85 -6.74
CA GLU A 18 16.69 -2.25 -7.07
C GLU A 18 15.47 -2.76 -7.83
N ASP A 19 15.63 -2.76 -9.16
CA ASP A 19 15.17 -3.78 -10.11
C ASP A 19 13.70 -3.81 -10.54
N GLU A 20 13.29 -2.85 -11.36
CA GLU A 20 12.32 -3.13 -12.42
C GLU A 20 13.08 -3.54 -13.69
N GLU A 21 13.25 -4.84 -13.90
CA GLU A 21 13.73 -5.38 -15.17
C GLU A 21 12.68 -5.10 -16.27
N VAL A 22 12.93 -4.05 -17.06
CA VAL A 22 12.06 -3.67 -18.17
C VAL A 22 12.32 -4.61 -19.34
N ILE A 23 11.42 -5.57 -19.54
CA ILE A 23 11.45 -6.45 -20.72
C ILE A 23 10.97 -5.64 -21.92
N GLU A 24 11.91 -5.15 -22.74
CA GLU A 24 11.62 -4.43 -23.97
C GLU A 24 11.07 -5.39 -25.04
N VAL A 25 9.80 -5.21 -25.41
CA VAL A 25 9.24 -5.80 -26.64
C VAL A 25 8.52 -4.69 -27.41
N GLU A 26 9.05 -4.36 -28.59
CA GLU A 26 8.66 -3.23 -29.43
C GLU A 26 7.15 -3.20 -29.77
N GLY A 27 6.55 -2.01 -29.65
CA GLY A 27 5.31 -1.63 -30.35
C GLY A 27 4.02 -1.56 -29.52
N MET A 28 3.91 -2.24 -28.37
CA MET A 28 2.69 -2.19 -27.52
C MET A 28 2.95 -1.99 -26.02
N GLY A 29 4.21 -2.11 -25.57
CA GLY A 29 4.59 -2.03 -24.15
C GLY A 29 4.52 -0.62 -23.55
N ALA A 30 5.17 0.35 -24.18
CA ALA A 30 5.34 1.70 -23.61
C ALA A 30 4.02 2.45 -23.29
N ASN A 31 2.99 2.31 -24.13
CA ASN A 31 1.70 2.98 -23.91
C ASN A 31 0.90 2.34 -22.76
N ARG A 32 1.00 1.01 -22.60
CA ARG A 32 0.36 0.30 -21.48
C ARG A 32 1.05 0.64 -20.16
N SER A 33 2.38 0.69 -20.15
CA SER A 33 3.17 1.03 -18.95
C SER A 33 2.91 2.48 -18.52
N ALA A 34 2.90 3.44 -19.45
CA ALA A 34 2.59 4.84 -19.13
C ALA A 34 1.18 5.01 -18.51
N ARG A 35 0.16 4.36 -19.10
CA ARG A 35 -1.21 4.35 -18.55
C ARG A 35 -1.28 3.66 -17.19
N MET A 36 -0.48 2.62 -16.98
CA MET A 36 -0.43 1.91 -15.70
C MET A 36 0.19 2.78 -14.59
N LEU A 37 1.30 3.46 -14.90
CA LEU A 37 1.95 4.40 -13.98
C LEU A 37 1.03 5.57 -13.62
N GLU A 38 0.28 6.12 -14.58
CA GLU A 38 -0.72 7.16 -14.31
C GLU A 38 -1.83 6.68 -13.38
N ARG A 39 -2.36 5.46 -13.61
CA ARG A 39 -3.37 4.86 -12.73
C ARG A 39 -2.82 4.56 -11.34
N LEU A 40 -1.57 4.11 -11.24
CA LEU A 40 -0.89 3.86 -9.97
C LEU A 40 -0.70 5.16 -9.19
N HIS A 41 -0.35 6.25 -9.87
CA HIS A 41 -0.21 7.56 -9.25
C HIS A 41 -1.52 8.01 -8.58
N VAL A 42 -2.66 7.81 -9.25
CA VAL A 42 -3.99 8.11 -8.68
C VAL A 42 -4.27 7.26 -7.43
N VAL A 43 -3.93 5.97 -7.45
CA VAL A 43 -4.04 5.10 -6.25
C VAL A 43 -3.19 5.64 -5.10
N HIS A 44 -1.95 6.02 -5.36
CA HIS A 44 -1.06 6.59 -4.34
C HIS A 44 -1.61 7.90 -3.75
N GLN A 45 -2.21 8.77 -4.56
CA GLN A 45 -2.86 9.99 -4.06
C GLN A 45 -4.03 9.67 -3.10
N TYR A 46 -4.85 8.66 -3.42
CA TYR A 46 -5.93 8.25 -2.51
C TYR A 46 -5.41 7.66 -1.20
N VAL A 47 -4.37 6.82 -1.26
CA VAL A 47 -3.72 6.28 -0.07
C VAL A 47 -3.15 7.41 0.80
N ALA A 48 -2.41 8.35 0.20
CA ALA A 48 -1.84 9.49 0.92
C ALA A 48 -2.92 10.37 1.59
N SER A 49 -4.02 10.65 0.87
CA SER A 49 -5.16 11.40 1.40
C SER A 49 -5.84 10.67 2.57
N TRP A 50 -6.02 9.35 2.46
CA TRP A 50 -6.60 8.52 3.51
C TRP A 50 -5.73 8.50 4.78
N VAL A 51 -4.41 8.29 4.62
CA VAL A 51 -3.42 8.29 5.70
C VAL A 51 -3.41 9.63 6.43
N TYR A 52 -3.34 10.74 5.68
CA TYR A 52 -3.34 12.08 6.24
C TYR A 52 -4.63 12.42 6.98
N SER A 53 -5.79 12.12 6.38
CA SER A 53 -7.10 12.45 6.96
C SER A 53 -7.43 11.67 8.23
N HIS A 54 -6.92 10.44 8.37
CA HIS A 54 -7.19 9.58 9.52
C HIS A 54 -6.05 9.53 10.53
N GLY A 55 -4.97 10.30 10.32
CA GLY A 55 -3.82 10.34 11.21
C GLY A 55 -3.11 8.98 11.32
N ILE A 56 -3.08 8.21 10.23
CA ILE A 56 -2.45 6.89 10.21
C ILE A 56 -0.93 7.07 10.24
N PRO A 57 -0.21 6.46 11.20
CA PRO A 57 1.25 6.52 11.24
C PRO A 57 1.88 5.85 10.01
N PHE A 58 2.97 6.40 9.46
CA PHE A 58 3.63 5.82 8.27
C PHE A 58 4.19 4.41 8.51
N ASN A 59 4.53 4.05 9.74
CA ASN A 59 4.94 2.67 10.06
C ASN A 59 3.79 1.67 9.92
N ALA A 60 2.52 2.10 9.97
CA ALA A 60 1.36 1.22 9.77
C ALA A 60 1.20 0.75 8.32
N ILE A 61 1.84 1.44 7.35
CA ILE A 61 1.88 1.03 5.93
C ILE A 61 3.20 0.34 5.55
N ALA A 62 4.15 0.23 6.49
CA ALA A 62 5.47 -0.34 6.24
C ALA A 62 5.48 -1.89 6.25
N ASN A 63 4.36 -2.51 6.62
CA ASN A 63 4.19 -3.95 6.58
C ASN A 63 3.51 -4.39 5.27
N ASP A 64 3.48 -5.71 5.03
CA ASP A 64 2.87 -6.26 3.82
C ASP A 64 1.34 -6.15 3.78
N ASP A 65 0.68 -5.68 4.85
CA ASP A 65 -0.78 -5.68 4.94
C ASP A 65 -1.41 -4.74 3.90
N LEU A 66 -0.85 -3.52 3.74
CA LEU A 66 -1.34 -2.58 2.72
C LEU A 66 -1.16 -3.16 1.31
N LYS A 67 0.00 -3.78 1.05
CA LYS A 67 0.30 -4.43 -0.23
C LYS A 67 -0.70 -5.53 -0.55
N ARG A 68 -0.95 -6.43 0.41
CA ARG A 68 -1.93 -7.53 0.28
C ARG A 68 -3.34 -7.02 0.06
N MET A 69 -3.73 -5.95 0.75
CA MET A 69 -5.04 -5.32 0.56
C MET A 69 -5.20 -4.74 -0.84
N LEU A 70 -4.19 -4.00 -1.34
CA LEU A 70 -4.22 -3.43 -2.70
C LEU A 70 -4.19 -4.49 -3.79
N GLU A 71 -3.42 -5.58 -3.59
CA GLU A 71 -3.39 -6.71 -4.50
C GLU A 71 -4.75 -7.39 -4.60
N ALA A 72 -5.37 -7.73 -3.46
CA ALA A 72 -6.70 -8.33 -3.42
C ALA A 72 -7.76 -7.41 -4.07
N ALA A 73 -7.70 -6.11 -3.79
CA ALA A 73 -8.60 -5.13 -4.40
C ALA A 73 -8.38 -5.02 -5.92
N GLY A 74 -7.11 -5.06 -6.37
CA GLY A 74 -6.75 -5.04 -7.78
C GLY A 74 -7.19 -6.29 -8.54
N GLN A 75 -7.09 -7.46 -7.92
CA GLN A 75 -7.55 -8.74 -8.48
C GLN A 75 -9.09 -8.80 -8.60
N PHE A 76 -9.83 -8.24 -7.63
CA PHE A 76 -11.28 -8.12 -7.73
C PHE A 76 -11.69 -7.15 -8.85
N GLY A 77 -11.00 -6.02 -8.96
CA GLY A 77 -11.26 -4.99 -9.97
C GLY A 77 -12.34 -3.98 -9.53
N PRO A 78 -12.96 -3.25 -10.48
CA PRO A 78 -13.98 -2.25 -10.16
C PRO A 78 -15.17 -2.86 -9.40
N GLY A 79 -15.64 -2.19 -8.35
CA GLY A 79 -16.80 -2.62 -7.56
C GLY A 79 -16.47 -3.13 -6.15
N VAL A 80 -15.19 -3.19 -5.78
CA VAL A 80 -14.81 -3.38 -4.36
C VAL A 80 -15.44 -2.28 -3.53
N THR A 81 -16.18 -2.67 -2.50
CA THR A 81 -16.73 -1.76 -1.50
C THR A 81 -16.07 -2.03 -0.16
N PRO A 82 -15.76 -0.98 0.63
CA PRO A 82 -15.21 -1.18 1.96
C PRO A 82 -16.24 -1.90 2.86
N PRO A 83 -15.79 -2.74 3.81
CA PRO A 83 -16.69 -3.35 4.78
C PRO A 83 -17.36 -2.29 5.65
N SER A 84 -18.59 -2.57 6.07
CA SER A 84 -19.27 -1.75 7.08
C SER A 84 -18.55 -1.82 8.43
N GLN A 85 -18.81 -0.85 9.32
CA GLN A 85 -18.24 -0.83 10.67
C GLN A 85 -18.57 -2.10 11.46
N TYR A 86 -19.78 -2.64 11.30
CA TYR A 86 -20.17 -3.88 11.95
C TYR A 86 -19.36 -5.06 11.42
N GLN A 87 -19.26 -5.22 10.09
CA GLN A 87 -18.46 -6.29 9.48
C GLN A 87 -17.00 -6.23 9.93
N LEU A 88 -16.42 -5.02 10.00
CA LEU A 88 -15.05 -4.84 10.42
C LEU A 88 -14.84 -5.23 11.89
N ARG A 89 -15.72 -4.76 12.80
CA ARG A 89 -15.57 -4.94 14.25
C ARG A 89 -15.88 -6.36 14.73
N GLU A 90 -16.83 -7.04 14.10
CA GLU A 90 -17.37 -8.30 14.60
C GLU A 90 -16.83 -9.50 13.82
N PRO A 91 -17.34 -9.85 12.62
CA PRO A 91 -16.91 -11.07 11.95
C PRO A 91 -15.46 -11.00 11.46
N LEU A 92 -15.05 -9.94 10.76
CA LEU A 92 -13.74 -9.90 10.13
C LEU A 92 -12.59 -9.83 11.15
N LEU A 93 -12.77 -9.06 12.22
CA LEU A 93 -11.76 -9.00 13.28
C LEU A 93 -11.62 -10.34 14.01
N LYS A 94 -12.73 -11.05 14.27
CA LYS A 94 -12.69 -12.39 14.88
C LYS A 94 -11.93 -13.37 13.99
N GLU A 95 -12.19 -13.35 12.69
CA GLU A 95 -11.47 -14.20 11.73
C GLU A 95 -9.96 -13.91 11.71
N VAL A 96 -9.57 -12.63 11.70
CA VAL A 96 -8.15 -12.23 11.77
C VAL A 96 -7.50 -12.77 13.05
N VAL A 97 -8.15 -12.59 14.20
CA VAL A 97 -7.62 -13.06 15.50
C VAL A 97 -7.45 -14.59 15.52
N VAL A 98 -8.43 -15.34 15.02
CA VAL A 98 -8.36 -16.80 14.94
C VAL A 98 -7.20 -17.25 14.05
N ARG A 99 -7.05 -16.64 12.86
CA ARG A 99 -5.93 -16.96 11.96
C ARG A 99 -4.57 -16.69 12.60
N MET A 100 -4.42 -15.54 13.26
CA MET A 100 -3.15 -15.17 13.89
C MET A 100 -2.80 -16.09 15.07
N LYS A 101 -3.79 -16.53 15.85
CA LYS A 101 -3.56 -17.51 16.93
C LYS A 101 -3.09 -18.87 16.40
N GLY A 102 -3.75 -19.37 15.36
CA GLY A 102 -3.34 -20.64 14.75
C GLY A 102 -1.92 -20.60 14.18
N LEU A 103 -1.51 -19.46 13.62
CA LEU A 103 -0.15 -19.26 13.11
C LEU A 103 0.92 -19.22 14.22
N MET A 104 0.54 -18.82 15.45
CA MET A 104 1.44 -18.85 16.60
C MET A 104 1.57 -20.28 17.14
N GLU A 105 0.47 -21.01 17.22
CA GLU A 105 0.45 -22.41 17.70
C GLU A 105 1.24 -23.34 16.75
N GLU A 106 1.16 -23.16 15.43
CA GLU A 106 1.90 -23.95 14.43
C GLU A 106 3.43 -23.71 14.45
N GLN A 107 3.90 -22.63 15.10
CA GLN A 107 5.33 -22.34 15.25
C GLN A 107 5.90 -22.86 16.58
N GLU A 108 5.04 -23.30 17.51
CA GLU A 108 5.43 -23.81 18.83
C GLU A 108 5.52 -25.35 18.89
N ASP A 109 5.02 -26.06 17.87
CA ASP A 109 5.11 -27.52 17.67
C ASP A 109 6.30 -27.93 16.77
#